data_AF-A0A2V7ZVZ2-F1
#
_entry.id   AF-A0A2V7ZVZ2-F1
#
_cell.length_a   1.000
_cell.length_b   1.000
_cell.length_c   1.000
_cell.angle_alpha   90.00
_cell.angle_beta   90.00
_cell.angle_gamma   90.00
#
_symmetry.space_group_name_H-M   'P 1'
#
loop_
_entity.id
_entity.type
_entity.pdbx_description
1 polymer ?
#
loop_
_entity_poly.entity_id
_entity_poly.type
_entity_poly.pdbx_seq_one_letter_code
_entity_poly.pdbx_strand_id
1 'polypeptide(L)'
;MRGSVLVLIIAAAFASACKEEGTIKVHSLKFNGVKAVDAGRLRDALATRQSSKIPWGKKAYFDRSRFDADLKRIQAFYSDRGYPDARVTGFDVKLNDKQDQVDITLTIAEGEPVKVAGIQYVGFDVIPADHLKQLQSQVPLKVGAPRDRQLVVTAHEMALNELKDHGYPYAKVATDEQKGASDKEAVLTFNANPGKLAHFASVEIVGNKTVSDHIIERELTFKQGDLYRRSIVQDSQRRLYGLELFQFANIEPVNPEAQPTEVPMKVTVAEGKHQRVNFGVGYGTEEKARVDAEYHHLNFLGGARSAGAHVRYSSLDRGIRLDFHQPYFYRPHFTLSGEGQDWYTFTPAYQSVVVGAKATLTHRNSEKTSWAASMLTEHNRSSIAPDVLLDQTLRKDLISLGLDPTTGQQNGTLNALSFDFQHSTADNVLNSHRGYQLAFHTEQAGRIVPGSFSYYAVSADGRHYLPVSGNSLVLASRLQVGNIRPTANDQTNIPFSKRYFLGGATSIRGWGRYEVSPLSASGLPIGGDSMIAFSEELRAIISGNFGGVLFLDGGNVWLDSMGYSLRDLRYAVGPGLRYQTPIGPIRFDVGYQLNPIPGLLVNGQPQSRRWRIHFSIGQAF
;
A
#
# COMPACT_ATOMS: atom_id res chain seq x y z
N MET A 1 22.43 58.50 29.18
CA MET A 1 21.04 58.37 28.68
C MET A 1 20.84 56.91 28.31
N ARG A 2 20.33 56.02 29.17
CA ARG A 2 18.92 55.77 29.56
C ARG A 2 17.96 55.61 28.36
N GLY A 3 17.29 54.45 28.31
CA GLY A 3 16.16 54.11 27.42
C GLY A 3 16.13 52.60 27.14
N SER A 4 15.72 51.74 28.09
CA SER A 4 14.33 51.35 28.40
C SER A 4 13.65 50.55 27.29
N VAL A 5 13.52 49.23 27.47
CA VAL A 5 12.40 48.45 26.91
C VAL A 5 11.79 47.57 28.02
N LEU A 6 10.49 47.77 28.15
CA LEU A 6 9.49 47.23 29.06
C LEU A 6 9.59 45.74 29.37
N VAL A 7 9.51 45.44 30.67
CA VAL A 7 8.98 44.20 31.24
C VAL A 7 7.46 44.28 31.20
N LEU A 8 6.80 43.27 30.63
CA LEU A 8 5.35 43.09 30.72
C LEU A 8 5.08 41.71 31.33
N ILE A 9 4.79 41.75 32.63
CA ILE A 9 4.24 40.63 33.39
C ILE A 9 2.73 40.62 33.11
N ILE A 10 2.23 39.55 32.49
CA ILE A 10 0.84 39.14 32.64
C ILE A 10 0.85 37.71 33.19
N ALA A 11 0.30 37.61 34.39
CA ALA A 11 0.00 36.38 35.08
C ALA A 11 -0.99 35.53 34.26
N ALA A 12 -0.57 34.34 33.89
CA ALA A 12 -1.48 33.23 33.61
C ALA A 12 -1.28 32.19 34.72
N ALA A 13 -1.97 32.43 35.83
CA ALA A 13 -2.29 31.40 36.80
C ALA A 13 -3.28 30.44 36.14
N PHE A 14 -2.76 29.47 35.40
CA PHE A 14 -3.50 28.23 35.14
C PHE A 14 -2.98 27.20 36.12
N ALA A 15 -3.89 26.77 36.99
CA ALA A 15 -3.74 25.69 37.92
C ALA A 15 -2.96 24.53 37.28
N SER A 16 -1.71 24.36 37.73
CA SER A 16 -1.02 23.08 37.63
C SER A 16 -1.82 22.12 38.49
N ALA A 17 -2.80 21.45 37.88
CA ALA A 17 -3.32 20.23 38.43
C ALA A 17 -2.14 19.25 38.44
N CYS A 18 -1.45 19.17 39.59
CA CYS A 18 -0.46 18.15 39.88
C CYS A 18 -1.04 16.79 39.47
N LYS A 19 -0.51 16.25 38.38
CA LYS A 19 -0.55 14.83 38.10
C LYS A 19 0.89 14.38 38.21
N GLU A 20 1.26 13.85 39.36
CA GLU A 20 2.51 13.13 39.54
C GLU A 20 2.56 12.02 38.47
N GLU A 21 3.33 12.23 37.41
CA GLU A 21 3.84 11.09 36.65
C GLU A 21 4.75 10.33 37.61
N GLY A 22 4.41 9.08 37.93
CA GLY A 22 5.18 8.28 38.87
C GLY A 22 6.68 8.30 38.52
N THR A 23 7.56 8.38 39.51
CA THR A 23 9.01 8.38 39.30
C THR A 23 9.57 6.97 39.05
N ILE A 24 8.79 5.94 39.39
CA ILE A 24 9.18 4.53 39.37
C ILE A 24 8.83 3.92 38.01
N LYS A 25 9.82 3.37 37.29
CA LYS A 25 9.62 2.76 35.97
C LYS A 25 9.08 1.33 36.11
N VAL A 26 8.07 0.96 35.32
CA VAL A 26 7.62 -0.43 35.24
C VAL A 26 8.63 -1.23 34.41
N HIS A 27 9.44 -2.07 35.05
CA HIS A 27 10.47 -2.88 34.40
C HIS A 27 9.88 -4.13 33.74
N SER A 28 8.96 -4.83 34.43
CA SER A 28 8.22 -5.95 33.87
C SER A 28 6.76 -6.02 34.34
N LEU A 29 5.90 -6.54 33.46
CA LEU A 29 4.50 -6.86 33.75
C LEU A 29 4.21 -8.28 33.28
N LYS A 30 4.07 -9.19 34.24
CA LYS A 30 3.84 -10.62 34.02
C LYS A 30 2.43 -11.02 34.46
N PHE A 31 1.85 -11.95 33.72
CA PHE A 31 0.58 -12.56 34.06
C PHE A 31 0.78 -14.05 34.32
N ASN A 32 0.28 -14.52 35.46
CA ASN A 32 0.20 -15.94 35.79
C ASN A 32 -1.26 -16.38 35.70
N GLY A 33 -1.50 -17.57 35.14
CA GLY A 33 -2.83 -18.16 35.02
C GLY A 33 -3.61 -17.78 33.77
N VAL A 34 -3.04 -16.97 32.86
CA VAL A 34 -3.65 -16.62 31.57
C VAL A 34 -3.44 -17.75 30.58
N LYS A 35 -4.52 -18.43 30.19
CA LYS A 35 -4.52 -19.57 29.27
C LYS A 35 -5.60 -19.44 28.19
N ALA A 36 -6.77 -18.93 28.57
CA ALA A 36 -7.93 -18.83 27.71
C ALA A 36 -7.91 -17.64 26.73
N VAL A 37 -7.15 -16.59 27.07
CA VAL A 37 -7.05 -15.37 26.26
C VAL A 37 -5.60 -15.10 25.83
N ASP A 38 -5.45 -14.36 24.73
CA ASP A 38 -4.13 -13.88 24.31
C ASP A 38 -3.57 -12.89 25.34
N ALA A 39 -2.42 -13.23 25.93
CA ALA A 39 -1.78 -12.42 26.95
C ALA A 39 -1.30 -11.06 26.42
N GLY A 40 -1.03 -10.95 25.11
CA GLY A 40 -0.71 -9.68 24.45
C GLY A 40 -1.90 -8.73 24.45
N ARG A 41 -3.07 -9.20 24.01
CA ARG A 41 -4.33 -8.43 24.04
C ARG A 41 -4.73 -8.01 25.45
N LEU A 42 -4.55 -8.90 26.42
CA LEU A 42 -4.78 -8.54 27.82
C LEU A 42 -3.85 -7.41 28.27
N ARG A 43 -2.56 -7.48 27.90
CA ARG A 43 -1.59 -6.41 28.19
C ARG A 43 -1.98 -5.08 27.57
N ASP A 44 -2.47 -5.10 26.33
CA ASP A 44 -2.87 -3.90 25.58
C ASP A 44 -4.13 -3.23 26.14
N ALA A 45 -4.99 -4.02 26.79
CA ALA A 45 -6.20 -3.52 27.46
C ALA A 45 -5.90 -2.75 28.78
N LEU A 46 -4.68 -2.84 29.32
CA LEU A 46 -4.29 -2.18 30.57
C LEU A 46 -3.65 -0.80 30.31
N ALA A 47 -3.83 0.12 31.26
CA ALA A 47 -3.10 1.39 31.24
C ALA A 47 -1.66 1.23 31.72
N THR A 48 -1.42 0.33 32.67
CA THR A 48 -0.09 -0.01 33.17
C THR A 48 0.66 -0.75 32.07
N ARG A 49 1.75 -0.15 31.58
CA ARG A 49 2.57 -0.70 30.50
C ARG A 49 3.98 -0.98 30.98
N GLN A 50 4.61 -1.96 30.38
CA GLN A 50 6.03 -2.22 30.57
C GLN A 50 6.86 -1.16 29.84
N SER A 51 7.91 -0.65 30.49
CA SER A 51 8.89 0.24 29.85
C SER A 51 9.65 -0.48 28.74
N SER A 52 9.93 0.23 27.65
CA SER A 52 10.81 -0.30 26.62
C SER A 52 12.21 -0.56 27.18
N LYS A 53 12.78 -1.73 26.88
CA LYS A 53 14.15 -2.12 27.25
C LYS A 53 15.23 -1.35 26.47
N ILE A 54 14.84 -0.68 25.38
CA ILE A 54 15.75 0.08 24.52
C ILE A 54 15.98 1.48 25.15
N PRO A 55 17.21 2.03 25.13
CA PRO A 55 17.52 3.32 25.79
C PRO A 55 16.64 4.49 25.32
N TRP A 56 16.31 4.57 24.03
CA TRP A 56 15.46 5.60 23.41
C TRP A 56 13.98 5.21 23.29
N GLY A 57 13.58 4.06 23.84
CA GLY A 57 12.19 3.62 23.79
C GLY A 57 11.31 4.31 24.84
N LYS A 58 9.99 4.36 24.59
CA LYS A 58 9.00 4.94 25.51
C LYS A 58 9.09 4.27 26.89
N LYS A 59 9.27 5.08 27.93
CA LYS A 59 9.28 4.63 29.33
C LYS A 59 7.87 4.75 29.89
N ALA A 60 7.48 3.76 30.68
CA ALA A 60 6.18 3.67 31.32
C ALA A 60 6.40 3.66 32.83
N TYR A 61 5.72 4.56 33.51
CA TYR A 61 5.87 4.76 34.94
C TYR A 61 4.69 4.17 35.69
N PHE A 62 4.97 3.67 36.88
CA PHE A 62 3.97 3.08 37.75
C PHE A 62 3.12 4.17 38.39
N ASP A 63 1.81 4.00 38.27
CA ASP A 63 0.80 4.86 38.88
C ASP A 63 -0.17 3.94 39.60
N ARG A 64 -0.24 4.10 40.93
CA ARG A 64 -1.06 3.22 41.77
C ARG A 64 -2.53 3.27 41.39
N SER A 65 -3.05 4.47 41.11
CA SER A 65 -4.46 4.65 40.76
C SER A 65 -4.81 3.96 39.43
N ARG A 66 -3.91 4.01 38.45
CA ARG A 66 -4.07 3.31 37.17
C ARG A 66 -4.00 1.80 37.34
N PHE A 67 -3.06 1.33 38.16
CA PHE A 67 -2.92 -0.10 38.45
C PHE A 67 -4.15 -0.66 39.17
N ASP A 68 -4.69 0.04 40.17
CA ASP A 68 -5.90 -0.38 40.88
C ASP A 68 -7.13 -0.38 39.95
N ALA A 69 -7.21 0.57 39.01
CA ALA A 69 -8.21 0.55 37.94
C ALA A 69 -8.01 -0.63 36.97
N ASP A 70 -6.77 -0.99 36.65
CA ASP A 70 -6.44 -2.12 35.78
C ASP A 70 -6.91 -3.45 36.36
N LEU A 71 -6.91 -3.63 37.69
CA LEU A 71 -7.46 -4.83 38.33
C LEU A 71 -8.93 -5.06 37.97
N LYS A 72 -9.74 -3.99 37.95
CA LYS A 72 -11.14 -4.04 37.52
C LYS A 72 -11.28 -4.21 36.00
N ARG A 73 -10.39 -3.59 35.21
CA ARG A 73 -10.37 -3.77 33.74
C ARG A 73 -10.08 -5.19 33.34
N ILE A 74 -9.23 -5.91 34.07
CA ILE A 74 -8.99 -7.34 33.84
C ILE A 74 -10.30 -8.12 33.99
N GLN A 75 -11.03 -7.92 35.08
CA GLN A 75 -12.32 -8.59 35.29
C GLN A 75 -13.32 -8.28 34.17
N ALA A 76 -13.45 -7.00 33.79
CA ALA A 76 -14.32 -6.60 32.67
C ALA A 76 -13.87 -7.23 31.33
N PHE A 77 -12.57 -7.25 31.05
CA PHE A 77 -12.00 -7.83 29.83
C PHE A 77 -12.33 -9.32 29.67
N TYR A 78 -12.26 -10.08 30.76
CA TYR A 78 -12.61 -11.50 30.78
C TYR A 78 -14.12 -11.73 30.73
N SER A 79 -14.89 -10.94 31.47
CA SER A 79 -16.36 -11.02 31.47
C SER A 79 -16.95 -10.78 30.08
N ASP A 80 -16.44 -9.77 29.35
CA ASP A 80 -16.83 -9.51 27.96
C ASP A 80 -16.48 -10.66 27.01
N ARG A 81 -15.51 -11.52 27.36
CA ARG A 81 -15.10 -12.72 26.60
C ARG A 81 -15.75 -14.01 27.09
N GLY A 82 -16.73 -13.90 27.99
CA GLY A 82 -17.51 -15.03 28.49
C GLY A 82 -16.99 -15.67 29.77
N TYR A 83 -16.05 -15.03 30.49
CA TYR A 83 -15.51 -15.52 31.76
C TYR A 83 -15.93 -14.62 32.92
N PRO A 84 -17.20 -14.73 33.40
CA PRO A 84 -17.74 -13.80 34.40
C PRO A 84 -17.09 -13.95 35.79
N ASP A 85 -16.57 -15.14 36.12
CA ASP A 85 -15.95 -15.42 37.42
C ASP A 85 -14.45 -15.09 37.45
N ALA A 86 -13.92 -14.54 36.36
CA ALA A 86 -12.52 -14.19 36.27
C ALA A 86 -12.16 -13.13 37.31
N ARG A 87 -11.10 -13.38 38.08
CA ARG A 87 -10.64 -12.46 39.11
C ARG A 87 -9.12 -12.49 39.27
N VAL A 88 -8.57 -11.35 39.65
CA VAL A 88 -7.19 -11.27 40.11
C VAL A 88 -7.15 -11.84 41.54
N THR A 89 -6.45 -12.95 41.73
CA THR A 89 -6.34 -13.62 43.03
C THR A 89 -5.17 -13.09 43.86
N GLY A 90 -4.21 -12.46 43.22
CA GLY A 90 -3.09 -11.80 43.89
C GLY A 90 -2.27 -10.96 42.93
N PHE A 91 -1.53 -10.02 43.50
CA PHE A 91 -0.53 -9.24 42.78
C PHE A 91 0.72 -9.10 43.63
N ASP A 92 1.88 -9.16 42.99
CA ASP A 92 3.18 -8.93 43.61
C ASP A 92 3.82 -7.73 42.91
N VAL A 93 4.22 -6.73 43.69
CA VAL A 93 4.79 -5.46 43.22
C VAL A 93 6.13 -5.29 43.92
N LYS A 94 7.21 -5.64 43.22
CA LYS A 94 8.56 -5.64 43.76
C LYS A 94 9.35 -4.46 43.24
N LEU A 95 9.74 -3.57 44.14
CA LEU A 95 10.72 -2.53 43.86
C LEU A 95 12.12 -3.14 43.78
N ASN A 96 12.95 -2.60 42.91
CA ASN A 96 14.39 -2.92 42.90
C ASN A 96 15.13 -2.22 44.05
N ASP A 97 16.39 -2.61 44.28
CA ASP A 97 17.21 -2.07 45.39
C ASP A 97 17.38 -0.55 45.36
N LYS A 98 17.34 0.05 44.16
CA LYS A 98 17.45 1.51 43.93
C LYS A 98 16.12 2.25 44.04
N GLN A 99 15.01 1.54 44.24
CA GLN A 99 13.64 2.07 44.33
C GLN A 99 13.20 2.91 43.12
N ASP A 100 13.83 2.71 41.95
CA ASP A 100 13.54 3.44 40.71
C ASP A 100 12.83 2.58 39.66
N GLN A 101 12.70 1.28 39.91
CA GLN A 101 12.00 0.33 39.03
C GLN A 101 11.11 -0.63 39.81
N VAL A 102 10.03 -1.07 39.16
CA VAL A 102 9.07 -2.03 39.72
C VAL A 102 8.79 -3.19 38.77
N ASP A 103 8.80 -4.40 39.32
CA ASP A 103 8.34 -5.62 38.67
C ASP A 103 6.97 -6.02 39.21
N ILE A 104 6.02 -6.18 38.29
CA ILE A 104 4.62 -6.45 38.60
C ILE A 104 4.27 -7.85 38.10
N THR A 105 3.80 -8.70 39.00
CA THR A 105 3.25 -10.02 38.67
C THR A 105 1.80 -10.11 39.11
N LEU A 106 0.90 -10.27 38.15
CA LEU A 106 -0.53 -10.45 38.38
C LEU A 106 -0.89 -11.93 38.29
N THR A 107 -1.55 -12.47 39.31
CA THR A 107 -2.08 -13.84 39.29
C THR A 107 -3.57 -13.78 39.05
N ILE A 108 -4.02 -14.40 37.95
CA ILE A 108 -5.40 -14.34 37.47
C ILE A 108 -5.97 -15.76 37.52
N ALA A 109 -7.12 -15.92 38.17
CA ALA A 109 -7.96 -17.09 37.99
C ALA A 109 -9.01 -16.74 36.95
N GLU A 110 -8.95 -17.38 35.78
CA GLU A 110 -9.86 -17.10 34.65
C GLU A 110 -11.30 -17.57 34.94
N GLY A 111 -11.46 -18.55 35.82
CA GLY A 111 -12.75 -19.19 36.07
C GLY A 111 -13.25 -20.01 34.88
N GLU A 112 -14.46 -20.54 35.00
CA GLU A 112 -15.10 -21.29 33.91
C GLU A 112 -15.89 -20.36 33.00
N PRO A 113 -15.80 -20.54 31.67
CA PRO A 113 -16.56 -19.74 30.73
C PRO A 113 -18.04 -20.12 30.75
N VAL A 114 -18.90 -19.11 30.55
CA VAL A 114 -20.25 -19.35 30.05
C VAL A 114 -20.13 -19.68 28.57
N LYS A 115 -20.53 -20.89 28.19
CA LYS A 115 -20.46 -21.37 26.81
C LYS A 115 -21.77 -21.16 26.08
N VAL A 116 -21.68 -20.95 24.77
CA VAL A 116 -22.86 -20.93 23.90
C VAL A 116 -23.36 -22.37 23.72
N ALA A 117 -24.51 -22.71 24.30
CA ALA A 117 -25.12 -24.04 24.18
C ALA A 117 -25.95 -24.20 22.90
N GLY A 118 -26.51 -23.10 22.39
CA GLY A 118 -27.30 -23.09 21.17
C GLY A 118 -27.43 -21.70 20.59
N ILE A 119 -27.59 -21.64 19.27
CA ILE A 119 -27.87 -20.39 18.53
C ILE A 119 -29.13 -20.64 17.73
N GLN A 120 -30.17 -19.84 17.97
CA GLN A 120 -31.46 -19.95 17.30
C GLN A 120 -31.75 -18.68 16.51
N TYR A 121 -32.33 -18.86 15.32
CA TYR A 121 -32.76 -17.78 14.43
C TYR A 121 -34.26 -17.95 14.21
N VAL A 122 -35.06 -17.03 14.76
CA VAL A 122 -36.53 -17.07 14.71
C VAL A 122 -37.02 -15.90 13.88
N GLY A 123 -37.97 -16.12 12.96
CA GLY A 123 -38.49 -15.08 12.07
C GLY A 123 -37.61 -14.79 10.85
N PHE A 124 -36.70 -15.70 10.50
CA PHE A 124 -35.84 -15.62 9.32
C PHE A 124 -36.37 -16.42 8.12
N ASP A 125 -37.61 -16.94 8.17
CA ASP A 125 -38.19 -17.75 7.09
C ASP A 125 -38.41 -16.97 5.78
N VAL A 126 -38.31 -15.64 5.86
CA VAL A 126 -38.39 -14.72 4.72
C VAL A 126 -37.13 -14.72 3.85
N ILE A 127 -36.00 -15.22 4.35
CA ILE A 127 -34.76 -15.35 3.56
C ILE A 127 -34.61 -16.79 3.05
N PRO A 128 -33.99 -17.00 1.87
CA PRO A 128 -33.78 -18.35 1.36
C PRO A 128 -32.93 -19.20 2.33
N ALA A 129 -33.29 -20.48 2.46
CA ALA A 129 -32.65 -21.38 3.43
C ALA A 129 -31.13 -21.50 3.26
N ASP A 130 -30.63 -21.44 2.03
CA ASP A 130 -29.19 -21.51 1.74
C ASP A 130 -28.44 -20.26 2.25
N HIS A 131 -29.07 -19.08 2.16
CA HIS A 131 -28.52 -17.84 2.71
C HIS A 131 -28.48 -17.88 4.25
N LEU A 132 -29.53 -18.39 4.89
CA LEU A 132 -29.53 -18.58 6.35
C LEU A 132 -28.43 -19.55 6.80
N LYS A 133 -28.22 -20.66 6.08
CA LYS A 133 -27.10 -21.58 6.35
C LYS A 133 -25.75 -20.91 6.15
N GLN A 134 -25.62 -20.08 5.11
CA GLN A 134 -24.40 -19.33 4.86
C GLN A 134 -24.10 -18.36 6.00
N LEU A 135 -25.09 -17.58 6.45
CA LEU A 135 -24.99 -16.71 7.64
C LEU A 135 -24.50 -17.51 8.85
N GLN A 136 -25.15 -18.64 9.17
CA GLN A 136 -24.75 -19.52 10.29
C GLN A 136 -23.31 -20.02 10.18
N SER A 137 -22.84 -20.31 8.96
CA SER A 137 -21.47 -20.76 8.72
C SER A 137 -20.43 -19.63 8.89
N GLN A 138 -20.77 -18.41 8.46
CA GLN A 138 -19.86 -17.26 8.44
C GLN A 138 -19.80 -16.50 9.77
N VAL A 139 -20.87 -16.53 10.57
CA VAL A 139 -20.91 -15.88 11.88
C VAL A 139 -19.80 -16.45 12.78
N PRO A 140 -18.96 -15.59 13.39
CA PRO A 140 -17.81 -16.04 14.20
C PRO A 140 -18.23 -16.65 15.55
N LEU A 141 -19.45 -16.39 16.00
CA LEU A 141 -20.03 -16.98 17.20
C LEU A 141 -20.39 -18.46 16.93
N LYS A 142 -19.81 -19.39 17.70
CA LYS A 142 -20.00 -20.83 17.53
C LYS A 142 -20.51 -21.51 18.80
N VAL A 143 -21.31 -22.56 18.62
CA VAL A 143 -21.75 -23.44 19.72
C VAL A 143 -20.54 -24.11 20.35
N GLY A 144 -20.51 -24.19 21.69
CA GLY A 144 -19.42 -24.73 22.50
C GLY A 144 -18.30 -23.75 22.83
N ALA A 145 -18.22 -22.61 22.14
CA ALA A 145 -17.24 -21.55 22.42
C ALA A 145 -17.69 -20.66 23.60
N PRO A 146 -16.76 -19.94 24.26
CA PRO A 146 -17.11 -18.93 25.25
C PRO A 146 -18.06 -17.88 24.66
N ARG A 147 -19.02 -17.43 25.47
CA ARG A 147 -20.01 -16.40 25.12
C ARG A 147 -19.33 -15.02 25.15
N ASP A 148 -18.63 -14.70 24.08
CA ASP A 148 -18.01 -13.39 23.86
C ASP A 148 -19.05 -12.38 23.39
N ARG A 149 -19.19 -11.28 24.15
CA ARG A 149 -20.20 -10.24 23.91
C ARG A 149 -20.00 -9.54 22.57
N GLN A 150 -18.76 -9.31 22.15
CA GLN A 150 -18.46 -8.68 20.87
C GLN A 150 -18.86 -9.60 19.71
N LEU A 151 -18.65 -10.91 19.86
CA LEU A 151 -19.13 -11.90 18.88
C LEU A 151 -20.66 -11.96 18.81
N VAL A 152 -21.36 -11.83 19.94
CA VAL A 152 -22.84 -11.76 19.97
C VAL A 152 -23.35 -10.51 19.24
N VAL A 153 -22.76 -9.34 19.50
CA VAL A 153 -23.10 -8.09 18.77
C VAL A 153 -22.81 -8.23 17.28
N THR A 154 -21.68 -8.84 16.92
CA THR A 154 -21.33 -9.08 15.51
C THR A 154 -22.34 -10.02 14.84
N ALA A 155 -22.73 -11.10 15.51
CA ALA A 155 -23.74 -12.03 15.01
C ALA A 155 -25.11 -11.35 14.83
N HIS A 156 -25.51 -10.51 15.79
CA HIS A 156 -26.73 -9.69 15.70
C HIS A 156 -26.71 -8.79 14.46
N GLU A 157 -25.63 -8.02 14.28
CA GLU A 157 -25.48 -7.11 13.14
C GLU A 157 -25.46 -7.86 11.81
N MET A 158 -24.77 -9.01 11.73
CA MET A 158 -24.78 -9.85 10.52
C MET A 158 -26.20 -10.35 10.21
N ALA A 159 -26.94 -10.81 11.22
CA ALA A 159 -28.32 -11.29 11.04
C ALA A 159 -29.27 -10.16 10.61
N LEU A 160 -29.13 -8.97 11.19
CA LEU A 160 -29.90 -7.78 10.79
C LEU A 160 -29.57 -7.36 9.36
N ASN A 161 -28.29 -7.35 8.99
CA ASN A 161 -27.85 -6.98 7.66
C ASN A 161 -28.31 -7.99 6.60
N GLU A 162 -28.33 -9.29 6.92
CA GLU A 162 -28.85 -10.34 6.03
C GLU A 162 -30.31 -10.06 5.64
N LEU A 163 -31.16 -9.68 6.59
CA LEU A 163 -32.56 -9.30 6.32
C LEU A 163 -32.63 -8.06 5.42
N LYS A 164 -31.83 -7.02 5.75
CA LYS A 164 -31.80 -5.78 4.96
C LYS A 164 -31.29 -5.99 3.54
N ASP A 165 -30.43 -6.99 3.32
CA ASP A 165 -29.96 -7.40 2.00
C ASP A 165 -30.92 -8.30 1.22
N HIS A 166 -32.05 -8.68 1.85
CA HIS A 166 -33.14 -9.44 1.24
C HIS A 166 -34.43 -8.62 1.11
N GLY A 167 -34.33 -7.29 1.05
CA GLY A 167 -35.50 -6.42 0.80
C GLY A 167 -36.21 -5.90 2.05
N TYR A 168 -35.65 -6.09 3.24
CA TYR A 168 -36.27 -5.68 4.50
C TYR A 168 -35.51 -4.53 5.19
N PRO A 169 -35.55 -3.28 4.67
CA PRO A 169 -34.79 -2.15 5.21
C PRO A 169 -35.11 -1.81 6.67
N TYR A 170 -36.36 -2.03 7.07
CA TYR A 170 -36.88 -1.69 8.40
C TYR A 170 -36.84 -2.86 9.39
N ALA A 171 -36.18 -3.96 9.02
CA ALA A 171 -36.04 -5.13 9.88
C ALA A 171 -35.46 -4.75 11.24
N LYS A 172 -35.96 -5.42 12.27
CA LYS A 172 -35.41 -5.35 13.63
C LYS A 172 -35.06 -6.75 14.08
N VAL A 173 -33.92 -6.90 14.73
CA VAL A 173 -33.53 -8.16 15.39
C VAL A 173 -33.45 -7.85 16.88
N ALA A 174 -34.02 -8.71 17.72
CA ALA A 174 -33.81 -8.70 19.15
C ALA A 174 -32.94 -9.91 19.53
N THR A 175 -31.98 -9.71 20.43
CA THR A 175 -31.17 -10.80 20.96
C THR A 175 -31.68 -11.14 22.35
N ASP A 176 -32.20 -12.35 22.51
CA ASP A 176 -32.57 -12.91 23.81
C ASP A 176 -31.50 -13.90 24.29
N GLU A 177 -31.18 -13.86 25.57
CA GLU A 177 -30.18 -14.74 26.20
C GLU A 177 -30.86 -15.51 27.33
N GLN A 178 -30.98 -16.82 27.14
CA GLN A 178 -31.58 -17.72 28.12
C GLN A 178 -30.51 -18.63 28.72
N LYS A 179 -30.65 -18.98 30.00
CA LYS A 179 -29.78 -19.98 30.63
C LYS A 179 -29.98 -21.34 29.94
N GLY A 180 -28.88 -22.03 29.67
CA GLY A 180 -28.88 -23.39 29.15
C GLY A 180 -29.18 -24.44 30.22
N ALA A 181 -28.69 -25.66 30.03
CA ALA A 181 -28.90 -26.74 31.00
C ALA A 181 -28.16 -26.51 32.32
N SER A 182 -27.16 -25.62 32.33
CA SER A 182 -26.44 -25.17 33.53
C SER A 182 -26.24 -23.64 33.54
N ASP A 183 -25.88 -23.08 34.70
CA ASP A 183 -25.50 -21.66 34.84
C ASP A 183 -24.23 -21.27 34.05
N LYS A 184 -23.54 -22.25 33.45
CA LYS A 184 -22.36 -22.08 32.58
C LYS A 184 -22.69 -22.23 31.10
N GLU A 185 -23.97 -22.25 30.76
CA GLU A 185 -24.44 -22.38 29.40
C GLU A 185 -25.46 -21.28 29.10
N ALA A 186 -25.39 -20.74 27.89
CA ALA A 186 -26.34 -19.75 27.38
C ALA A 186 -26.84 -20.17 26.01
N VAL A 187 -28.17 -20.12 25.84
CA VAL A 187 -28.84 -20.24 24.53
C VAL A 187 -29.15 -18.84 24.04
N LEU A 188 -28.65 -18.53 22.84
CA LEU A 188 -28.80 -17.22 22.22
C LEU A 188 -29.85 -17.30 21.11
N THR A 189 -30.89 -16.50 21.21
CA THR A 189 -31.99 -16.47 20.24
C THR A 189 -32.05 -15.10 19.57
N PHE A 190 -31.83 -15.08 18.26
CA PHE A 190 -32.01 -13.90 17.42
C PHE A 190 -33.44 -13.91 16.88
N ASN A 191 -34.28 -13.04 17.42
CA ASN A 191 -35.68 -12.88 17.03
C ASN A 191 -35.81 -11.76 16.01
N ALA A 192 -36.07 -12.10 14.75
CA ALA A 192 -36.28 -11.16 13.68
C ALA A 192 -37.75 -10.73 13.57
N ASN A 193 -37.95 -9.43 13.38
CA ASN A 193 -39.14 -8.85 12.81
C ASN A 193 -38.74 -8.21 11.47
N PRO A 194 -38.94 -8.90 10.34
CA PRO A 194 -38.51 -8.41 9.02
C PRO A 194 -39.22 -7.12 8.59
N GLY A 195 -40.46 -6.88 9.04
CA GLY A 195 -41.27 -5.77 8.55
C GLY A 195 -41.71 -5.99 7.09
N LYS A 196 -41.90 -4.89 6.34
CA LYS A 196 -42.38 -4.93 4.96
C LYS A 196 -41.22 -5.12 3.98
N LEU A 197 -41.46 -5.90 2.92
CA LEU A 197 -40.59 -5.95 1.75
C LEU A 197 -40.64 -4.61 1.02
N ALA A 198 -39.49 -4.09 0.60
CA ALA A 198 -39.39 -2.79 0.00
C ALA A 198 -38.45 -2.74 -1.22
N HIS A 199 -38.73 -1.79 -2.11
CA HIS A 199 -37.98 -1.51 -3.33
C HIS A 199 -37.42 -0.09 -3.29
N PHE A 200 -36.32 0.16 -3.97
CA PHE A 200 -35.81 1.51 -4.14
C PHE A 200 -36.78 2.36 -4.96
N ALA A 201 -37.02 3.61 -4.54
CA ALA A 201 -37.85 4.57 -5.24
C ALA A 201 -36.99 5.67 -5.87
N SER A 202 -37.53 6.90 -5.96
CA SER A 202 -36.81 8.06 -6.48
C SER A 202 -35.55 8.37 -5.66
N VAL A 203 -34.57 8.97 -6.32
CA VAL A 203 -33.34 9.46 -5.70
C VAL A 203 -33.33 10.98 -5.76
N GLU A 204 -33.18 11.61 -4.60
CA GLU A 204 -32.95 13.05 -4.45
C GLU A 204 -31.46 13.30 -4.21
N ILE A 205 -30.82 14.12 -5.04
CA ILE A 205 -29.40 14.47 -4.90
C ILE A 205 -29.28 15.90 -4.39
N VAL A 206 -28.49 16.10 -3.33
CA VAL A 206 -28.31 17.42 -2.69
C VAL A 206 -26.85 17.68 -2.34
N GLY A 207 -26.41 18.91 -2.56
CA GLY A 207 -25.14 19.45 -2.03
C GLY A 207 -23.99 19.51 -3.04
N ASN A 208 -24.16 18.97 -4.23
CA ASN A 208 -23.30 19.22 -5.38
C ASN A 208 -23.57 20.62 -5.97
N LYS A 209 -22.50 21.27 -6.43
CA LYS A 209 -22.48 22.63 -6.98
C LYS A 209 -21.79 22.66 -8.35
N THR A 210 -20.64 21.99 -8.47
CA THR A 210 -19.82 21.96 -9.69
C THR A 210 -19.80 20.58 -10.35
N VAL A 211 -20.15 19.52 -9.60
CA VAL A 211 -20.36 18.17 -10.10
C VAL A 211 -21.82 18.01 -10.51
N SER A 212 -22.09 17.49 -11.70
CA SER A 212 -23.46 17.26 -12.16
C SER A 212 -24.09 16.01 -11.54
N ASP A 213 -25.41 16.03 -11.38
CA ASP A 213 -26.20 14.93 -10.81
C ASP A 213 -25.92 13.60 -11.52
N HIS A 214 -25.79 13.63 -12.84
CA HIS A 214 -25.47 12.44 -13.65
C HIS A 214 -24.19 11.71 -13.19
N ILE A 215 -23.20 12.44 -12.68
CA ILE A 215 -21.95 11.85 -12.16
C ILE A 215 -22.21 11.12 -10.84
N ILE A 216 -23.13 11.60 -10.03
CA ILE A 216 -23.52 10.96 -8.78
C ILE A 216 -24.41 9.75 -9.10
N GLU A 217 -25.40 9.92 -9.97
CA GLU A 217 -26.34 8.86 -10.38
C GLU A 217 -25.63 7.65 -10.97
N ARG A 218 -24.61 7.84 -11.82
CA ARG A 218 -23.89 6.70 -12.43
C ARG A 218 -23.08 5.88 -11.44
N GLU A 219 -22.74 6.44 -10.27
CA GLU A 219 -22.06 5.69 -9.20
C GLU A 219 -23.05 4.90 -8.35
N LEU A 220 -24.35 5.21 -8.42
CA LEU A 220 -25.38 4.44 -7.76
C LEU A 220 -25.53 3.08 -8.46
N THR A 221 -25.45 2.02 -7.65
CA THR A 221 -25.51 0.63 -8.12
C THR A 221 -26.91 0.03 -8.02
N PHE A 222 -27.89 0.82 -7.59
CA PHE A 222 -29.30 0.51 -7.57
C PHE A 222 -30.08 1.44 -8.50
N LYS A 223 -31.23 0.97 -8.96
CA LYS A 223 -32.19 1.74 -9.74
C LYS A 223 -33.55 1.72 -9.07
N GLN A 224 -34.41 2.67 -9.44
CA GLN A 224 -35.81 2.65 -9.03
C GLN A 224 -36.47 1.33 -9.44
N GLY A 225 -37.21 0.71 -8.52
CA GLY A 225 -37.87 -0.58 -8.68
C GLY A 225 -37.01 -1.78 -8.27
N ASP A 226 -35.69 -1.63 -8.12
CA ASP A 226 -34.85 -2.72 -7.62
C ASP A 226 -35.23 -3.08 -6.18
N LEU A 227 -35.11 -4.36 -5.82
CA LEU A 227 -35.27 -4.80 -4.44
C LEU A 227 -34.27 -4.07 -3.53
N TYR A 228 -34.73 -3.55 -2.40
CA TYR A 228 -33.87 -2.85 -1.46
C TYR A 228 -32.76 -3.77 -0.95
N ARG A 229 -31.51 -3.33 -1.06
CA ARG A 229 -30.34 -4.05 -0.51
C ARG A 229 -29.37 -3.06 0.11
N ARG A 230 -29.05 -3.26 1.38
CA ARG A 230 -28.14 -2.39 2.12
C ARG A 230 -26.72 -2.42 1.55
N SER A 231 -26.23 -3.59 1.18
CA SER A 231 -24.93 -3.81 0.53
C SER A 231 -24.74 -2.93 -0.70
N ILE A 232 -25.76 -2.81 -1.54
CA ILE A 232 -25.74 -1.98 -2.75
C ILE A 232 -25.74 -0.47 -2.41
N VAL A 233 -26.44 -0.06 -1.35
CA VAL A 233 -26.34 1.33 -0.85
C VAL A 233 -24.92 1.63 -0.38
N GLN A 234 -24.31 0.72 0.39
CA GLN A 234 -22.95 0.89 0.88
C GLN A 234 -21.91 0.90 -0.24
N ASP A 235 -22.09 0.04 -1.25
CA ASP A 235 -21.21 0.00 -2.42
C ASP A 235 -21.34 1.28 -3.25
N SER A 236 -22.56 1.80 -3.43
CA SER A 236 -22.80 3.10 -4.08
C SER A 236 -22.11 4.24 -3.32
N GLN A 237 -22.22 4.26 -1.99
CA GLN A 237 -21.55 5.24 -1.15
C GLN A 237 -20.02 5.12 -1.26
N ARG A 238 -19.47 3.90 -1.28
CA ARG A 238 -18.03 3.66 -1.47
C ARG A 238 -17.55 4.17 -2.83
N ARG A 239 -18.33 3.96 -3.90
CA ARG A 239 -18.01 4.47 -5.25
C ARG A 239 -18.00 5.99 -5.32
N LEU A 240 -18.96 6.66 -4.67
CA LEU A 240 -18.96 8.12 -4.55
C LEU A 240 -17.71 8.66 -3.84
N TYR A 241 -17.27 8.01 -2.75
CA TYR A 241 -15.99 8.35 -2.12
C TYR A 241 -14.79 8.07 -3.03
N GLY A 242 -14.84 6.98 -3.80
CA GLY A 242 -13.81 6.59 -4.76
C GLY A 242 -13.62 7.57 -5.93
N LEU A 243 -14.60 8.43 -6.23
CA LEU A 243 -14.43 9.53 -7.18
C LEU A 243 -13.49 10.62 -6.68
N GLU A 244 -13.27 10.69 -5.37
CA GLU A 244 -12.46 11.70 -4.69
C GLU A 244 -12.91 13.17 -4.92
N LEU A 245 -14.08 13.37 -5.55
CA LEU A 245 -14.72 14.67 -5.78
C LEU A 245 -15.44 15.20 -4.54
N PHE A 246 -15.73 14.31 -3.58
CA PHE A 246 -16.54 14.59 -2.41
C PHE A 246 -15.74 14.31 -1.13
N GLN A 247 -15.79 15.24 -0.18
CA GLN A 247 -15.27 15.02 1.18
C GLN A 247 -16.28 14.28 2.06
N PHE A 248 -17.56 14.30 1.69
CA PHE A 248 -18.65 13.63 2.37
C PHE A 248 -19.66 13.12 1.35
N ALA A 249 -20.10 11.87 1.50
CA ALA A 249 -21.19 11.27 0.75
C ALA A 249 -21.99 10.37 1.69
N ASN A 250 -23.29 10.66 1.82
CA ASN A 250 -24.23 9.86 2.60
C ASN A 250 -25.44 9.50 1.73
N ILE A 251 -25.87 8.25 1.82
CA ILE A 251 -27.04 7.75 1.11
C ILE A 251 -27.99 7.19 2.16
N GLU A 252 -29.16 7.80 2.30
CA GLU A 252 -30.12 7.43 3.35
C GLU A 252 -31.56 7.43 2.83
N PRO A 253 -32.45 6.60 3.39
CA PRO A 253 -33.87 6.68 3.10
C PRO A 253 -34.48 8.02 3.55
N VAL A 254 -35.40 8.55 2.75
CA VAL A 254 -36.24 9.69 3.14
C VAL A 254 -37.37 9.18 4.02
N ASN A 255 -37.51 9.78 5.22
CA ASN A 255 -38.55 9.45 6.19
C ASN A 255 -38.67 7.93 6.49
N PRO A 256 -37.61 7.28 7.00
CA PRO A 256 -37.61 5.84 7.28
C PRO A 256 -38.66 5.42 8.33
N GLU A 257 -39.13 6.34 9.17
CA GLU A 257 -40.12 6.07 10.21
C GLU A 257 -41.48 5.67 9.64
N ALA A 258 -41.84 6.16 8.45
CA ALA A 258 -43.09 5.82 7.77
C ALA A 258 -43.10 4.39 7.18
N GLN A 259 -41.94 3.73 7.11
CA GLN A 259 -41.74 2.39 6.54
C GLN A 259 -42.44 2.18 5.17
N PRO A 260 -42.21 3.06 4.17
CA PRO A 260 -42.80 2.90 2.86
C PRO A 260 -42.27 1.65 2.15
N THR A 261 -43.11 0.99 1.34
CA THR A 261 -42.70 -0.14 0.50
C THR A 261 -41.89 0.31 -0.72
N GLU A 262 -42.04 1.57 -1.12
CA GLU A 262 -41.17 2.24 -2.09
C GLU A 262 -40.30 3.24 -1.32
N VAL A 263 -39.02 2.95 -1.17
CA VAL A 263 -38.10 3.71 -0.31
C VAL A 263 -37.45 4.83 -1.12
N PRO A 264 -37.86 6.10 -0.96
CA PRO A 264 -37.17 7.20 -1.62
C PRO A 264 -35.82 7.38 -0.94
N MET A 265 -34.78 7.62 -1.73
CA MET A 265 -33.41 7.74 -1.25
C MET A 265 -32.94 9.18 -1.40
N LYS A 266 -32.22 9.68 -0.40
CA LYS A 266 -31.53 10.96 -0.46
C LYS A 266 -30.03 10.74 -0.46
N VAL A 267 -29.38 11.29 -1.46
CA VAL A 267 -27.92 11.32 -1.62
C VAL A 267 -27.45 12.71 -1.25
N THR A 268 -26.85 12.84 -0.07
CA THR A 268 -26.27 14.11 0.40
C THR A 268 -24.77 14.07 0.18
N VAL A 269 -24.25 14.98 -0.63
CA VAL A 269 -22.83 15.12 -0.90
C VAL A 269 -22.31 16.48 -0.48
N ALA A 270 -21.04 16.53 -0.08
CA ALA A 270 -20.30 17.78 0.03
C ALA A 270 -19.06 17.68 -0.85
N GLU A 271 -18.97 18.55 -1.85
CA GLU A 271 -17.80 18.61 -2.73
C GLU A 271 -16.53 18.93 -1.93
N GLY A 272 -15.47 18.18 -2.21
CA GLY A 272 -14.14 18.42 -1.68
C GLY A 272 -13.36 19.43 -2.51
N LYS A 273 -12.12 19.73 -2.09
CA LYS A 273 -11.22 20.54 -2.92
C LYS A 273 -10.80 19.73 -4.15
N HIS A 274 -11.19 20.20 -5.33
CA HIS A 274 -10.88 19.55 -6.61
C HIS A 274 -9.45 19.77 -7.08
N GLN A 275 -8.76 20.79 -6.56
CA GLN A 275 -7.37 21.07 -6.90
C GLN A 275 -6.45 20.62 -5.77
N ARG A 276 -5.41 19.89 -6.14
CA ARG A 276 -4.40 19.34 -5.23
C ARG A 276 -3.02 19.70 -5.74
N VAL A 277 -2.16 20.12 -4.82
CA VAL A 277 -0.75 20.39 -5.07
C VAL A 277 0.03 19.50 -4.12
N ASN A 278 0.87 18.63 -4.67
CA ASN A 278 1.82 17.84 -3.88
C ASN A 278 3.22 18.36 -4.17
N PHE A 279 4.02 18.50 -3.11
CA PHE A 279 5.42 18.88 -3.21
C PHE A 279 6.25 17.86 -2.45
N GLY A 280 7.21 17.25 -3.15
CA GLY A 280 8.11 16.24 -2.63
C GLY A 280 9.56 16.72 -2.68
N VAL A 281 10.32 16.44 -1.64
CA VAL A 281 11.77 16.57 -1.64
C VAL A 281 12.39 15.27 -1.16
N GLY A 282 13.47 14.86 -1.80
CA GLY A 282 14.15 13.62 -1.47
C GLY A 282 15.65 13.75 -1.65
N TYR A 283 16.38 12.80 -1.08
CA TYR A 283 17.80 12.66 -1.32
C TYR A 283 18.16 11.18 -1.43
N GLY A 284 18.93 10.82 -2.45
CA GLY A 284 19.46 9.47 -2.63
C GLY A 284 20.93 9.45 -3.02
N THR A 285 21.62 8.34 -2.73
CA THR A 285 23.04 8.16 -3.12
C THR A 285 23.28 8.20 -4.62
N GLU A 286 22.25 7.92 -5.42
CA GLU A 286 22.34 7.90 -6.89
C GLU A 286 21.83 9.20 -7.52
N GLU A 287 20.60 9.59 -7.20
CA GLU A 287 19.94 10.76 -7.79
C GLU A 287 20.20 12.09 -7.07
N LYS A 288 21.02 12.03 -6.01
CA LYS A 288 21.34 13.16 -5.13
C LYS A 288 20.04 13.80 -4.64
N ALA A 289 19.97 15.13 -4.61
CA ALA A 289 18.74 15.83 -4.27
C ALA A 289 17.71 15.70 -5.40
N ARG A 290 16.46 15.41 -5.04
CA ARG A 290 15.30 15.43 -5.93
C ARG A 290 14.20 16.34 -5.40
N VAL A 291 13.51 16.98 -6.33
CA VAL A 291 12.32 17.79 -6.10
C VAL A 291 11.25 17.31 -7.05
N ASP A 292 10.07 17.04 -6.52
CA ASP A 292 8.88 16.62 -7.27
C ASP A 292 7.77 17.62 -6.95
N ALA A 293 7.07 18.10 -7.97
CA ALA A 293 5.91 18.97 -7.83
C ALA A 293 4.78 18.46 -8.72
N GLU A 294 3.64 18.17 -8.11
CA GLU A 294 2.46 17.66 -8.80
C GLU A 294 1.31 18.63 -8.59
N TYR A 295 0.63 18.98 -9.67
CA TYR A 295 -0.66 19.65 -9.64
C TYR A 295 -1.69 18.73 -10.27
N HIS A 296 -2.79 18.47 -9.57
CA HIS A 296 -3.92 17.71 -10.09
C HIS A 296 -5.20 18.50 -9.90
N HIS A 297 -5.99 18.59 -10.98
CA HIS A 297 -7.33 19.14 -10.97
C HIS A 297 -8.33 18.03 -11.30
N LEU A 298 -9.05 17.60 -10.28
CA LEU A 298 -10.19 16.70 -10.38
C LEU A 298 -11.40 17.45 -10.95
N ASN A 299 -12.29 16.75 -11.62
CA ASN A 299 -13.44 17.33 -12.34
C ASN A 299 -13.08 18.47 -13.33
N PHE A 300 -11.89 18.39 -13.96
CA PHE A 300 -11.42 19.36 -14.94
C PHE A 300 -12.35 19.41 -16.15
N LEU A 301 -12.95 20.57 -16.44
CA LEU A 301 -14.00 20.72 -17.48
C LEU A 301 -15.24 19.84 -17.24
N GLY A 302 -15.50 19.44 -15.99
CA GLY A 302 -16.64 18.59 -15.61
C GLY A 302 -16.47 17.11 -15.97
N GLY A 303 -17.52 16.32 -15.74
CA GLY A 303 -17.57 14.91 -16.15
C GLY A 303 -16.73 13.94 -15.30
N ALA A 304 -16.21 14.39 -14.15
CA ALA A 304 -15.19 13.70 -13.36
C ALA A 304 -13.86 13.45 -14.10
N ARG A 305 -13.59 14.23 -15.16
CA ARG A 305 -12.27 14.21 -15.83
C ARG A 305 -11.22 14.73 -14.86
N SER A 306 -9.98 14.27 -14.99
CA SER A 306 -8.86 14.86 -14.27
C SER A 306 -7.79 15.31 -15.24
N ALA A 307 -7.12 16.41 -14.89
CA ALA A 307 -5.93 16.86 -15.58
C ALA A 307 -4.82 17.10 -14.56
N GLY A 308 -3.59 16.76 -14.92
CA GLY A 308 -2.44 16.83 -14.05
C GLY A 308 -1.20 17.39 -14.74
N ALA A 309 -0.31 17.92 -13.92
CA ALA A 309 1.04 18.31 -14.32
C ALA A 309 2.02 17.82 -13.24
N HIS A 310 2.99 17.03 -13.65
CA HIS A 310 4.05 16.51 -12.80
C HIS A 310 5.39 17.04 -13.28
N VAL A 311 6.10 17.75 -12.41
CA VAL A 311 7.44 18.28 -12.65
C VAL A 311 8.40 17.57 -11.73
N ARG A 312 9.47 17.01 -12.30
CA ARG A 312 10.56 16.40 -11.54
C ARG A 312 11.87 17.09 -11.85
N TYR A 313 12.69 17.28 -10.83
CA TYR A 313 14.06 17.75 -10.97
C TYR A 313 15.00 17.00 -10.03
N SER A 314 16.00 16.32 -10.58
CA SER A 314 17.06 15.63 -9.83
C SER A 314 18.38 15.67 -10.61
N SER A 315 19.43 15.01 -10.08
CA SER A 315 20.67 14.85 -10.85
C SER A 315 20.56 13.83 -11.98
N LEU A 316 19.53 12.98 -11.99
CA LEU A 316 19.32 11.95 -13.02
C LEU A 316 18.17 12.29 -13.96
N ASP A 317 17.05 12.78 -13.44
CA ASP A 317 15.83 13.04 -14.22
C ASP A 317 15.36 14.46 -14.04
N ARG A 318 14.99 15.11 -15.15
CA ARG A 318 14.39 16.44 -15.18
C ARG A 318 13.34 16.47 -16.26
N GLY A 319 12.14 16.92 -15.95
CA GLY A 319 11.11 16.98 -16.97
C GLY A 319 9.76 17.40 -16.45
N ILE A 320 8.85 17.55 -17.40
CA ILE A 320 7.45 17.79 -17.15
C ILE A 320 6.63 16.74 -17.87
N ARG A 321 5.61 16.24 -17.18
CA ARG A 321 4.58 15.37 -17.72
C ARG A 321 3.23 16.03 -17.49
N LEU A 322 2.41 16.05 -18.52
CA LEU A 322 1.02 16.50 -18.46
C LEU A 322 0.13 15.29 -18.69
N ASP A 323 -0.86 15.09 -17.84
CA ASP A 323 -1.81 13.99 -17.95
C ASP A 323 -3.25 14.49 -18.03
N PHE A 324 -4.08 13.74 -18.75
CA PHE A 324 -5.52 13.94 -18.82
C PHE A 324 -6.21 12.58 -18.78
N HIS A 325 -7.20 12.44 -17.93
CA HIS A 325 -7.98 11.21 -17.77
C HIS A 325 -9.47 11.49 -17.95
N GLN A 326 -10.10 10.74 -18.84
CA GLN A 326 -11.54 10.64 -19.04
C GLN A 326 -12.01 9.28 -18.52
N PRO A 327 -12.56 9.20 -17.28
CA PRO A 327 -13.17 7.98 -16.79
C PRO A 327 -14.51 7.75 -17.51
N TYR A 328 -15.03 6.52 -17.46
CA TYR A 328 -16.29 6.14 -18.11
C TYR A 328 -16.27 6.42 -19.64
N PHE A 329 -15.11 6.30 -20.28
CA PHE A 329 -14.99 6.49 -21.73
C PHE A 329 -15.74 5.37 -22.43
N TYR A 330 -16.82 5.71 -23.15
CA TYR A 330 -17.80 4.84 -23.84
C TYR A 330 -18.52 3.77 -22.97
N ARG A 331 -17.91 3.26 -21.89
CA ARG A 331 -18.45 2.29 -20.92
C ARG A 331 -17.87 2.51 -19.52
N PRO A 332 -18.55 2.08 -18.44
CA PRO A 332 -18.15 2.38 -17.06
C PRO A 332 -16.76 1.92 -16.64
N HIS A 333 -16.32 0.76 -17.13
CA HIS A 333 -15.05 0.16 -16.74
C HIS A 333 -13.87 0.67 -17.57
N PHE A 334 -14.10 1.59 -18.52
CA PHE A 334 -13.09 2.09 -19.44
C PHE A 334 -12.70 3.53 -19.11
N THR A 335 -11.39 3.78 -19.09
CA THR A 335 -10.81 5.11 -18.91
C THR A 335 -9.89 5.40 -20.08
N LEU A 336 -10.13 6.50 -20.78
CA LEU A 336 -9.22 7.02 -21.78
C LEU A 336 -8.26 8.00 -21.11
N SER A 337 -6.96 7.82 -21.32
CA SER A 337 -5.92 8.68 -20.77
C SER A 337 -5.03 9.20 -21.90
N GLY A 338 -4.67 10.48 -21.82
CA GLY A 338 -3.65 11.10 -22.65
C GLY A 338 -2.53 11.62 -21.77
N GLU A 339 -1.29 11.35 -22.16
CA GLU A 339 -0.10 11.85 -21.50
C GLU A 339 0.79 12.54 -22.54
N GLY A 340 1.35 13.69 -22.18
CA GLY A 340 2.41 14.36 -22.92
C GLY A 340 3.62 14.56 -22.03
N GLN A 341 4.83 14.37 -22.56
CA GLN A 341 6.05 14.53 -21.78
C GLN A 341 7.18 15.23 -22.56
N ASP A 342 7.97 15.99 -21.81
CA ASP A 342 9.30 16.46 -22.19
C ASP A 342 10.25 16.09 -21.04
N TRP A 343 11.12 15.11 -21.29
CA TRP A 343 11.89 14.43 -20.26
C TRP A 343 13.36 14.30 -20.63
N TYR A 344 14.22 14.70 -19.69
CA TYR A 344 15.66 14.68 -19.79
C TYR A 344 16.21 13.71 -18.75
N THR A 345 16.96 12.71 -19.21
CA THR A 345 17.63 11.74 -18.35
C THR A 345 19.14 11.87 -18.52
N PHE A 346 19.85 11.96 -17.40
CA PHE A 346 21.30 12.06 -17.30
C PHE A 346 21.81 10.88 -16.46
N THR A 347 22.37 9.87 -17.10
CA THR A 347 22.92 8.70 -16.40
C THR A 347 24.42 8.55 -16.69
N PRO A 348 25.14 7.72 -15.92
CA PRO A 348 26.52 7.39 -16.24
C PRO A 348 26.70 6.71 -17.61
N ALA A 349 25.69 5.97 -18.11
CA ALA A 349 25.80 5.24 -19.37
C ALA A 349 25.40 6.09 -20.59
N TYR A 350 24.38 6.95 -20.43
CA TYR A 350 23.86 7.79 -21.50
C TYR A 350 23.12 9.02 -20.97
N GLN A 351 22.93 9.98 -21.86
CA GLN A 351 22.00 11.10 -21.71
C GLN A 351 20.89 10.94 -22.76
N SER A 352 19.64 11.24 -22.41
CA SER A 352 18.53 11.20 -23.36
C SER A 352 17.55 12.35 -23.16
N VAL A 353 16.98 12.82 -24.27
CA VAL A 353 15.85 13.73 -24.32
C VAL A 353 14.71 13.03 -25.05
N VAL A 354 13.57 12.91 -24.38
CA VAL A 354 12.36 12.28 -24.90
C VAL A 354 11.24 13.30 -24.87
N VAL A 355 10.70 13.60 -26.05
CA VAL A 355 9.51 14.45 -26.19
C VAL A 355 8.45 13.62 -26.89
N GLY A 356 7.27 13.49 -26.30
CA GLY A 356 6.24 12.65 -26.91
C GLY A 356 4.90 12.65 -26.21
N ALA A 357 4.02 11.82 -26.72
CA ALA A 357 2.68 11.63 -26.21
C ALA A 357 2.30 10.15 -26.18
N LYS A 358 1.49 9.78 -25.20
CA LYS A 358 0.93 8.44 -25.01
C LYS A 358 -0.58 8.53 -24.86
N ALA A 359 -1.32 7.83 -25.70
CA ALA A 359 -2.75 7.61 -25.53
C ALA A 359 -2.97 6.20 -24.98
N THR A 360 -3.80 6.06 -23.94
CA THR A 360 -4.01 4.78 -23.23
C THR A 360 -5.49 4.55 -22.97
N LEU A 361 -6.00 3.39 -23.38
CA LEU A 361 -7.31 2.90 -22.98
C LEU A 361 -7.15 1.84 -21.90
N THR A 362 -7.59 2.15 -20.68
CA THR A 362 -7.54 1.24 -19.53
C THR A 362 -8.90 0.64 -19.28
N HIS A 363 -8.97 -0.67 -19.07
CA HIS A 363 -10.14 -1.38 -18.58
C HIS A 363 -9.88 -1.88 -17.16
N ARG A 364 -10.74 -1.50 -16.21
CA ARG A 364 -10.69 -1.95 -14.81
C ARG A 364 -11.98 -2.69 -14.43
N ASN A 365 -11.90 -4.01 -14.36
CA ASN A 365 -13.05 -4.86 -13.99
C ASN A 365 -13.26 -4.96 -12.47
N SER A 366 -12.20 -4.81 -11.68
CA SER A 366 -12.23 -4.75 -10.22
C SER A 366 -11.12 -3.86 -9.69
N GLU A 367 -11.13 -3.53 -8.40
CA GLU A 367 -10.02 -2.82 -7.75
C GLU A 367 -8.68 -3.57 -7.84
N LYS A 368 -8.72 -4.88 -8.13
CA LYS A 368 -7.55 -5.77 -8.12
C LYS A 368 -6.97 -6.01 -9.51
N THR A 369 -7.77 -5.93 -10.57
CA THR A 369 -7.34 -6.33 -11.93
C THR A 369 -7.66 -5.25 -12.95
N SER A 370 -6.64 -4.86 -13.73
CA SER A 370 -6.80 -3.98 -14.88
C SER A 370 -5.89 -4.37 -16.03
N TRP A 371 -6.29 -4.03 -17.23
CA TRP A 371 -5.43 -4.06 -18.41
C TRP A 371 -5.54 -2.76 -19.17
N ALA A 372 -4.51 -2.42 -19.94
CA ALA A 372 -4.49 -1.22 -20.74
C ALA A 372 -3.86 -1.50 -22.11
N ALA A 373 -4.38 -0.84 -23.14
CA ALA A 373 -3.77 -0.78 -24.45
C ALA A 373 -3.36 0.66 -24.74
N SER A 374 -2.14 0.86 -25.21
CA SER A 374 -1.58 2.20 -25.42
C SER A 374 -0.94 2.35 -26.79
N MET A 375 -1.01 3.58 -27.32
CA MET A 375 -0.24 4.04 -28.46
C MET A 375 0.70 5.15 -27.99
N LEU A 376 1.98 4.98 -28.31
CA LEU A 376 3.07 5.88 -27.93
C LEU A 376 3.69 6.49 -29.19
N THR A 377 3.92 7.79 -29.16
CA THR A 377 4.68 8.54 -30.17
C THR A 377 5.69 9.42 -29.46
N GLU A 378 6.97 9.11 -29.61
CA GLU A 378 8.06 9.82 -28.97
C GLU A 378 9.16 10.15 -29.97
N HIS A 379 9.72 11.35 -29.87
CA HIS A 379 11.00 11.68 -30.46
C HIS A 379 12.09 11.49 -29.40
N ASN A 380 13.04 10.61 -29.69
CA ASN A 380 14.10 10.21 -28.77
C ASN A 380 15.44 10.63 -29.35
N ARG A 381 16.17 11.44 -28.59
CA ARG A 381 17.57 11.76 -28.83
C ARG A 381 18.38 11.25 -27.66
N SER A 382 19.25 10.29 -27.89
CA SER A 382 20.15 9.72 -26.89
C SER A 382 21.60 9.92 -27.30
N SER A 383 22.49 10.13 -26.33
CA SER A 383 23.93 10.22 -26.55
C SER A 383 24.71 9.54 -25.43
N ILE A 384 25.78 8.85 -25.79
CA ILE A 384 26.72 8.29 -24.82
C ILE A 384 27.72 9.35 -24.30
N ALA A 385 28.44 9.00 -23.25
CA ALA A 385 29.42 9.90 -22.64
C ALA A 385 30.62 10.18 -23.61
N PRO A 386 31.08 11.44 -23.76
CA PRO A 386 32.10 11.80 -24.76
C PRO A 386 33.47 11.13 -24.57
N ASP A 387 33.81 10.73 -23.35
CA ASP A 387 35.01 9.97 -23.00
C ASP A 387 35.07 8.60 -23.69
N VAL A 388 33.91 8.01 -24.00
CA VAL A 388 33.77 6.77 -24.75
C VAL A 388 34.19 6.94 -26.21
N LEU A 389 33.99 8.13 -26.79
CA LEU A 389 34.32 8.41 -28.20
C LEU A 389 35.83 8.45 -28.47
N LEU A 390 36.63 8.61 -27.42
CA LEU A 390 38.10 8.65 -27.53
C LEU A 390 38.70 7.25 -27.73
N ASP A 391 37.95 6.19 -27.46
CA ASP A 391 38.39 4.81 -27.64
C ASP A 391 38.01 4.29 -29.03
N GLN A 392 39.02 4.17 -29.91
CA GLN A 392 38.84 3.70 -31.29
C GLN A 392 38.38 2.23 -31.38
N THR A 393 38.57 1.43 -30.33
CA THR A 393 38.15 0.01 -30.32
C THR A 393 36.63 -0.13 -30.24
N LEU A 394 35.94 0.89 -29.70
CA LEU A 394 34.49 0.89 -29.49
C LEU A 394 33.69 1.27 -30.72
N ARG A 395 34.33 1.77 -31.76
CA ARG A 395 33.65 2.26 -32.98
C ARG A 395 32.70 1.23 -33.58
N LYS A 396 33.09 -0.05 -33.57
CA LYS A 396 32.27 -1.16 -34.09
C LYS A 396 31.06 -1.44 -33.19
N ASP A 397 31.27 -1.42 -31.87
CA ASP A 397 30.20 -1.63 -30.89
C ASP A 397 29.16 -0.50 -30.98
N LEU A 398 29.60 0.76 -31.08
CA LEU A 398 28.71 1.91 -31.24
C LEU A 398 27.84 1.81 -32.50
N ILE A 399 28.44 1.44 -33.64
CA ILE A 399 27.69 1.19 -34.88
C ILE A 399 26.66 0.08 -34.67
N SER A 400 27.03 -1.03 -34.01
CA SER A 400 26.10 -2.14 -33.74
C SER A 400 24.92 -1.75 -32.84
N LEU A 401 25.13 -0.79 -31.95
CA LEU A 401 24.12 -0.23 -31.05
C LEU A 401 23.25 0.85 -31.70
N GLY A 402 23.50 1.19 -32.99
CA GLY A 402 22.78 2.24 -33.70
C GLY A 402 23.16 3.66 -33.28
N LEU A 403 24.32 3.83 -32.64
CA LEU A 403 24.90 5.13 -32.30
C LEU A 403 25.83 5.58 -33.44
N ASP A 404 25.78 6.87 -33.77
CA ASP A 404 26.76 7.47 -34.66
C ASP A 404 28.17 7.32 -34.05
N PRO A 405 29.10 6.64 -34.73
CA PRO A 405 30.44 6.38 -34.19
C PRO A 405 31.30 7.64 -34.00
N THR A 406 30.92 8.77 -34.59
CA THR A 406 31.64 10.04 -34.51
C THR A 406 31.06 10.96 -33.45
N THR A 407 29.73 11.00 -33.32
CA THR A 407 29.04 11.90 -32.38
C THR A 407 28.54 11.19 -31.12
N GLY A 408 28.47 9.85 -31.14
CA GLY A 408 27.89 9.03 -30.07
C GLY A 408 26.38 9.21 -29.92
N GLN A 409 25.71 9.78 -30.93
CA GLN A 409 24.30 10.12 -30.87
C GLN A 409 23.43 9.10 -31.60
N GLN A 410 22.25 8.84 -31.06
CA GLN A 410 21.16 8.12 -31.70
C GLN A 410 19.94 9.04 -31.66
N ASN A 411 19.28 9.22 -32.80
CA ASN A 411 18.13 10.10 -32.92
C ASN A 411 17.05 9.42 -33.77
N GLY A 412 15.81 9.44 -33.32
CA GLY A 412 14.73 8.82 -34.06
C GLY A 412 13.36 8.99 -33.43
N THR A 413 12.34 8.65 -34.19
CA THR A 413 10.96 8.63 -33.72
C THR A 413 10.55 7.21 -33.34
N LEU A 414 10.22 7.01 -32.07
CA LEU A 414 9.64 5.78 -31.54
C LEU A 414 8.11 5.88 -31.62
N ASN A 415 7.51 5.06 -32.49
CA ASN A 415 6.08 4.83 -32.49
C ASN A 415 5.82 3.39 -32.09
N ALA A 416 5.04 3.19 -31.03
CA ALA A 416 4.82 1.87 -30.44
C ALA A 416 3.37 1.64 -30.00
N LEU A 417 2.93 0.39 -30.11
CA LEU A 417 1.71 -0.11 -29.48
C LEU A 417 2.11 -0.98 -28.29
N SER A 418 1.46 -0.79 -27.14
CA SER A 418 1.72 -1.59 -25.95
C SER A 418 0.45 -2.11 -25.32
N PHE A 419 0.60 -3.22 -24.60
CA PHE A 419 -0.42 -3.81 -23.76
C PHE A 419 0.15 -4.07 -22.37
N ASP A 420 -0.55 -3.55 -21.37
CA ASP A 420 -0.22 -3.69 -19.95
C ASP A 420 -1.31 -4.51 -19.26
N PHE A 421 -0.92 -5.46 -18.41
CA PHE A 421 -1.81 -6.19 -17.52
C PHE A 421 -1.30 -6.09 -16.09
N GLN A 422 -2.19 -5.81 -15.14
CA GLN A 422 -1.86 -5.69 -13.73
C GLN A 422 -2.89 -6.43 -12.87
N HIS A 423 -2.39 -7.18 -11.90
CA HIS A 423 -3.20 -7.82 -10.86
C HIS A 423 -2.54 -7.65 -9.48
N SER A 424 -3.28 -7.14 -8.50
CA SER A 424 -2.77 -6.93 -7.14
C SER A 424 -3.78 -7.40 -6.10
N THR A 425 -3.32 -8.26 -5.19
CA THR A 425 -4.01 -8.61 -3.94
C THR A 425 -3.27 -8.12 -2.71
N ALA A 426 -2.24 -7.28 -2.90
CA ALA A 426 -1.45 -6.73 -1.81
C ALA A 426 -2.31 -5.86 -0.89
N ASP A 427 -2.08 -5.98 0.41
CA ASP A 427 -2.85 -5.27 1.45
C ASP A 427 -2.58 -3.75 1.49
N ASN A 428 -1.39 -3.32 1.07
CA ASN A 428 -1.01 -1.91 0.99
C ASN A 428 -0.03 -1.71 -0.17
N VAL A 429 -0.11 -0.60 -0.90
CA VAL A 429 0.75 -0.34 -2.07
C VAL A 429 2.18 0.07 -1.67
N LEU A 430 2.35 0.79 -0.56
CA LEU A 430 3.63 1.35 -0.12
C LEU A 430 4.40 0.42 0.82
N ASN A 431 3.70 -0.31 1.69
CA ASN A 431 4.31 -1.26 2.62
C ASN A 431 3.43 -2.49 2.80
N SER A 432 3.43 -3.37 1.79
CA SER A 432 2.66 -4.62 1.80
C SER A 432 3.23 -5.62 2.80
N HIS A 433 2.35 -6.28 3.56
CA HIS A 433 2.70 -7.37 4.47
C HIS A 433 2.20 -8.73 3.97
N ARG A 434 1.19 -8.74 3.09
CA ARG A 434 0.60 -9.97 2.56
C ARG A 434 0.06 -9.82 1.15
N GLY A 435 -0.02 -10.94 0.43
CA GLY A 435 -0.58 -11.00 -0.91
C GLY A 435 0.49 -10.89 -1.99
N TYR A 436 0.07 -10.58 -3.22
CA TYR A 436 1.00 -10.51 -4.36
C TYR A 436 0.60 -9.44 -5.37
N GLN A 437 1.55 -9.07 -6.21
CA GLN A 437 1.38 -8.16 -7.34
C GLN A 437 1.99 -8.81 -8.58
N LEU A 438 1.27 -8.75 -9.70
CA LEU A 438 1.74 -9.18 -11.02
C LEU A 438 1.54 -8.03 -11.99
N ALA A 439 2.58 -7.73 -12.76
CA ALA A 439 2.52 -6.84 -13.89
C ALA A 439 3.14 -7.54 -15.11
N PHE A 440 2.48 -7.42 -16.26
CA PHE A 440 2.94 -7.89 -17.54
C PHE A 440 2.85 -6.75 -18.55
N HIS A 441 3.90 -6.57 -19.34
CA HIS A 441 3.97 -5.53 -20.35
C HIS A 441 4.48 -6.12 -21.66
N THR A 442 3.85 -5.73 -22.76
CA THR A 442 4.37 -5.99 -24.10
C THR A 442 4.29 -4.74 -24.96
N GLU A 443 5.29 -4.53 -25.79
CA GLU A 443 5.41 -3.36 -26.66
C GLU A 443 5.92 -3.79 -28.04
N GLN A 444 5.38 -3.17 -29.09
CA GLN A 444 5.77 -3.38 -30.47
C GLN A 444 6.01 -2.02 -31.12
N ALA A 445 7.23 -1.79 -31.60
CA ALA A 445 7.64 -0.57 -32.29
C ALA A 445 7.93 -0.80 -33.77
N GLY A 446 7.62 0.18 -34.63
CA GLY A 446 8.09 0.26 -36.03
C GLY A 446 7.39 -0.61 -37.09
N ARG A 447 6.84 -1.78 -36.73
CA ARG A 447 6.15 -2.69 -37.66
C ARG A 447 4.70 -2.31 -37.96
N ILE A 448 3.86 -2.17 -36.93
CA ILE A 448 2.43 -1.80 -37.12
C ILE A 448 2.30 -0.30 -37.30
N VAL A 449 3.08 0.47 -36.56
CA VAL A 449 3.12 1.93 -36.65
C VAL A 449 4.51 2.36 -37.15
N PRO A 450 4.62 3.14 -38.24
CA PRO A 450 5.92 3.53 -38.81
C PRO A 450 6.75 4.34 -37.83
N GLY A 451 8.05 4.08 -37.73
CA GLY A 451 8.98 4.82 -36.88
C GLY A 451 10.43 4.50 -37.23
N SER A 452 11.38 5.22 -36.62
CA SER A 452 12.82 4.99 -36.81
C SER A 452 13.31 3.71 -36.11
N PHE A 453 12.58 3.24 -35.11
CA PHE A 453 12.93 2.08 -34.29
C PHE A 453 11.95 0.94 -34.50
N SER A 454 12.45 -0.30 -34.44
CA SER A 454 11.65 -1.50 -34.72
C SER A 454 12.06 -2.68 -33.84
N TYR A 455 11.19 -3.01 -32.87
CA TYR A 455 11.41 -4.13 -31.95
C TYR A 455 10.09 -4.66 -31.37
N TYR A 456 10.20 -5.82 -30.73
CA TYR A 456 9.22 -6.35 -29.78
C TYR A 456 9.83 -6.38 -28.38
N ALA A 457 9.13 -5.92 -27.37
CA ALA A 457 9.54 -6.05 -25.98
C ALA A 457 8.46 -6.78 -25.17
N VAL A 458 8.90 -7.60 -24.22
CA VAL A 458 8.06 -8.29 -23.24
C VAL A 458 8.75 -8.21 -21.89
N SER A 459 8.00 -7.86 -20.85
CA SER A 459 8.48 -7.91 -19.48
C SER A 459 7.39 -8.35 -18.49
N ALA A 460 7.85 -8.91 -17.38
CA ALA A 460 7.01 -9.32 -16.26
C ALA A 460 7.67 -8.92 -14.93
N ASP A 461 6.88 -8.38 -13.99
CA ASP A 461 7.27 -8.08 -12.61
C ASP A 461 6.29 -8.81 -11.68
N GLY A 462 6.81 -9.70 -10.86
CA GLY A 462 6.07 -10.44 -9.84
C GLY A 462 6.58 -10.10 -8.46
N ARG A 463 5.68 -9.82 -7.53
CA ARG A 463 5.99 -9.55 -6.12
C ARG A 463 5.11 -10.38 -5.21
N HIS A 464 5.68 -10.95 -4.17
CA HIS A 464 4.94 -11.74 -3.19
C HIS A 464 5.34 -11.34 -1.77
N TYR A 465 4.36 -11.26 -0.88
CA TYR A 465 4.54 -10.85 0.51
C TYR A 465 3.93 -11.93 1.41
N LEU A 466 4.79 -12.57 2.21
CA LEU A 466 4.40 -13.63 3.13
C LEU A 466 4.63 -13.17 4.58
N PRO A 467 3.57 -13.01 5.39
CA PRO A 467 3.72 -12.73 6.81
C PRO A 467 4.20 -13.99 7.53
N VAL A 468 5.46 -13.98 7.99
CA VAL A 468 6.09 -15.12 8.68
C VAL A 468 5.68 -15.16 10.16
N SER A 469 5.54 -13.99 10.78
CA SER A 469 5.07 -13.85 12.16
C SER A 469 4.19 -12.61 12.29
N GLY A 470 2.91 -12.75 11.93
CA GLY A 470 2.00 -11.61 11.84
C GLY A 470 2.53 -10.54 10.89
N ASN A 471 2.22 -9.27 11.16
CA ASN A 471 2.70 -8.15 10.33
C ASN A 471 4.07 -7.61 10.76
N SER A 472 4.68 -8.14 11.83
CA SER A 472 5.97 -7.66 12.32
C SER A 472 7.17 -8.27 11.60
N LEU A 473 7.00 -9.44 10.97
CA LEU A 473 8.03 -10.12 10.18
C LEU A 473 7.44 -10.59 8.86
N VAL A 474 7.94 -10.06 7.74
CA VAL A 474 7.44 -10.32 6.38
C VAL A 474 8.60 -10.75 5.50
N LEU A 475 8.43 -11.87 4.79
CA LEU A 475 9.27 -12.23 3.66
C LEU A 475 8.68 -11.61 2.39
N ALA A 476 9.43 -10.73 1.74
CA ALA A 476 9.03 -10.08 0.50
C ALA A 476 9.95 -10.55 -0.63
N SER A 477 9.35 -11.12 -1.67
CA SER A 477 10.03 -11.67 -2.84
C SER A 477 9.66 -10.85 -4.07
N ARG A 478 10.62 -10.56 -4.95
CA ARG A 478 10.41 -9.90 -6.24
C ARG A 478 11.16 -10.65 -7.33
N LEU A 479 10.53 -10.84 -8.48
CA LEU A 479 11.14 -11.35 -9.70
C LEU A 479 10.78 -10.43 -10.87
N GLN A 480 11.78 -10.05 -11.66
CA GLN A 480 11.65 -9.28 -12.88
C GLN A 480 12.32 -10.03 -14.03
N VAL A 481 11.61 -10.13 -15.15
CA VAL A 481 12.13 -10.72 -16.39
C VAL A 481 11.80 -9.78 -17.53
N GLY A 482 12.77 -9.52 -18.40
CA GLY A 482 12.59 -8.65 -19.56
C GLY A 482 13.32 -9.20 -20.77
N ASN A 483 12.72 -9.03 -21.94
CA ASN A 483 13.30 -9.34 -23.23
C ASN A 483 12.86 -8.31 -24.27
N ILE A 484 13.82 -7.85 -25.07
CA ILE A 484 13.64 -7.02 -26.24
C ILE A 484 14.21 -7.81 -27.42
N ARG A 485 13.51 -7.78 -28.55
CA ARG A 485 13.91 -8.46 -29.77
C ARG A 485 13.80 -7.47 -30.93
N PRO A 486 14.90 -7.13 -31.62
CA PRO A 486 14.82 -6.31 -32.82
C PRO A 486 14.05 -7.06 -33.91
N THR A 487 13.22 -6.34 -34.67
CA THR A 487 12.34 -6.95 -35.69
C THR A 487 13.08 -7.24 -37.00
N ALA A 488 14.12 -6.46 -37.29
CA ALA A 488 15.05 -6.68 -38.38
C ALA A 488 16.29 -7.41 -37.86
N ASN A 489 17.09 -8.01 -38.76
CA ASN A 489 18.38 -8.64 -38.43
C ASN A 489 19.46 -7.62 -37.98
N ASP A 490 19.08 -6.43 -37.54
CA ASP A 490 19.98 -5.36 -37.16
C ASP A 490 19.60 -4.80 -35.78
N GLN A 491 20.56 -4.88 -34.84
CA GLN A 491 20.46 -4.39 -33.46
C GLN A 491 20.39 -2.85 -33.38
N THR A 492 20.68 -2.15 -34.48
CA THR A 492 20.61 -0.67 -34.58
C THR A 492 19.22 -0.07 -34.39
N ASN A 493 18.18 -0.89 -34.39
CA ASN A 493 16.78 -0.45 -34.39
C ASN A 493 16.11 -0.38 -33.00
N ILE A 494 16.87 -0.52 -31.91
CA ILE A 494 16.37 -0.34 -30.54
C ILE A 494 16.94 0.97 -29.98
N PRO A 495 16.12 1.86 -29.38
CA PRO A 495 16.63 3.03 -28.68
C PRO A 495 17.55 2.60 -27.54
N PHE A 496 18.75 3.19 -27.44
CA PHE A 496 19.73 2.86 -26.41
C PHE A 496 19.14 3.02 -24.99
N SER A 497 18.32 4.05 -24.80
CA SER A 497 17.59 4.33 -23.55
C SER A 497 16.53 3.28 -23.17
N LYS A 498 16.15 2.37 -24.07
CA LYS A 498 15.22 1.25 -23.80
C LYS A 498 15.94 -0.03 -23.38
N ARG A 499 17.27 -0.13 -23.56
CA ARG A 499 18.06 -1.32 -23.18
C ARG A 499 18.03 -1.52 -21.66
N TYR A 500 18.18 -2.76 -21.21
CA TYR A 500 18.16 -3.07 -19.78
C TYR A 500 19.51 -2.80 -19.13
N PHE A 501 19.46 -2.33 -17.89
CA PHE A 501 20.62 -2.12 -17.01
C PHE A 501 20.23 -2.51 -15.58
N LEU A 502 21.12 -3.20 -14.86
CA LEU A 502 20.93 -3.56 -13.45
C LEU A 502 22.06 -3.02 -12.57
N GLY A 503 21.85 -3.11 -11.26
CA GLY A 503 22.71 -2.53 -10.23
C GLY A 503 22.15 -1.21 -9.70
N GLY A 504 22.40 -0.96 -8.42
CA GLY A 504 21.93 0.23 -7.72
C GLY A 504 20.93 -0.07 -6.59
N ALA A 505 20.40 0.99 -5.97
CA ALA A 505 19.53 0.92 -4.80
C ALA A 505 18.16 0.23 -5.07
N THR A 506 17.76 0.12 -6.34
CA THR A 506 16.42 -0.31 -6.76
C THR A 506 16.39 -1.66 -7.50
N SER A 507 17.56 -2.22 -7.80
CA SER A 507 17.69 -3.51 -8.48
C SER A 507 18.59 -4.46 -7.67
N ILE A 508 19.90 -4.45 -7.89
CA ILE A 508 20.87 -5.29 -7.18
C ILE A 508 21.73 -4.40 -6.28
N ARG A 509 21.37 -4.34 -5.00
CA ARG A 509 22.12 -3.59 -3.98
C ARG A 509 23.52 -4.19 -3.84
N GLY A 510 24.52 -3.39 -3.50
CA GLY A 510 25.93 -3.82 -3.53
C GLY A 510 26.67 -3.48 -4.83
N TRP A 511 25.97 -3.39 -5.97
CA TRP A 511 26.49 -2.77 -7.19
C TRP A 511 26.04 -1.32 -7.32
N GLY A 512 26.80 -0.55 -8.08
CA GLY A 512 26.37 0.75 -8.56
C GLY A 512 25.33 0.69 -9.64
N ARG A 513 24.69 1.83 -9.86
CA ARG A 513 23.80 2.02 -11.00
C ARG A 513 24.49 1.57 -12.28
N TYR A 514 23.85 0.62 -12.97
CA TYR A 514 24.22 0.09 -14.28
C TYR A 514 25.52 -0.74 -14.34
N GLU A 515 26.11 -1.07 -13.20
CA GLU A 515 27.33 -1.89 -13.16
C GLU A 515 27.07 -3.38 -13.44
N VAL A 516 25.83 -3.86 -13.31
CA VAL A 516 25.44 -5.21 -13.73
C VAL A 516 24.81 -5.09 -15.11
N SER A 517 25.66 -5.12 -16.13
CA SER A 517 25.33 -4.88 -17.53
C SER A 517 26.39 -5.49 -18.44
N PRO A 518 26.08 -5.87 -19.70
CA PRO A 518 27.10 -6.10 -20.71
C PRO A 518 28.03 -4.89 -20.80
N LEU A 519 29.33 -5.17 -20.84
CA LEU A 519 30.38 -4.17 -20.92
C LEU A 519 31.01 -4.20 -22.31
N SER A 520 31.37 -3.03 -22.83
CA SER A 520 32.23 -2.92 -24.00
C SER A 520 33.66 -3.40 -23.69
N ALA A 521 34.52 -3.48 -24.71
CA ALA A 521 35.94 -3.80 -24.54
C ALA A 521 36.68 -2.83 -23.58
N SER A 522 36.18 -1.59 -23.46
CA SER A 522 36.70 -0.55 -22.58
C SER A 522 36.08 -0.54 -21.18
N GLY A 523 35.20 -1.50 -20.88
CA GLY A 523 34.51 -1.61 -19.59
C GLY A 523 33.31 -0.68 -19.43
N LEU A 524 32.82 -0.02 -20.48
CA LEU A 524 31.62 0.82 -20.42
C LEU A 524 30.35 -0.05 -20.41
N PRO A 525 29.35 0.22 -19.54
CA PRO A 525 28.06 -0.46 -19.60
C PRO A 525 27.26 -0.04 -20.84
N ILE A 526 26.98 -0.99 -21.72
CA ILE A 526 26.24 -0.79 -22.99
C ILE A 526 24.79 -1.30 -22.95
N GLY A 527 24.40 -1.96 -21.85
CA GLY A 527 23.06 -2.50 -21.69
C GLY A 527 22.82 -3.73 -22.54
N GLY A 528 21.69 -4.39 -22.30
CA GLY A 528 21.35 -5.61 -23.01
C GLY A 528 19.87 -5.73 -23.36
N ASP A 529 19.60 -6.70 -24.23
CA ASP A 529 18.27 -6.97 -24.75
C ASP A 529 17.49 -7.93 -23.84
N SER A 530 18.14 -8.61 -22.89
CA SER A 530 17.46 -9.49 -21.94
C SER A 530 17.93 -9.25 -20.51
N MET A 531 17.02 -9.34 -19.54
CA MET A 531 17.35 -9.26 -18.11
C MET A 531 16.55 -10.23 -17.25
N ILE A 532 17.16 -10.65 -16.14
CA ILE A 532 16.51 -11.29 -15.01
C ILE A 532 17.03 -10.61 -13.76
N ALA A 533 16.14 -10.19 -12.87
CA ALA A 533 16.49 -9.70 -11.54
C ALA A 533 15.52 -10.28 -10.51
N PHE A 534 16.03 -10.67 -9.35
CA PHE A 534 15.23 -11.11 -8.23
C PHE A 534 15.75 -10.51 -6.93
N SER A 535 14.86 -10.39 -5.94
CA SER A 535 15.18 -9.85 -4.63
C SER A 535 14.35 -10.56 -3.57
N GLU A 536 15.02 -11.11 -2.57
CA GLU A 536 14.42 -11.72 -1.39
C GLU A 536 14.75 -10.86 -0.17
N GLU A 537 13.73 -10.36 0.52
CA GLU A 537 13.86 -9.47 1.67
C GLU A 537 13.13 -10.01 2.89
N LEU A 538 13.85 -10.24 3.98
CA LEU A 538 13.26 -10.48 5.29
C LEU A 538 13.14 -9.15 6.04
N ARG A 539 11.92 -8.64 6.14
CA ARG A 539 11.59 -7.33 6.72
C ARG A 539 11.03 -7.50 8.12
N ALA A 540 11.61 -6.79 9.09
CA ALA A 540 11.19 -6.83 10.49
C ALA A 540 10.87 -5.43 11.02
N ILE A 541 9.73 -5.25 11.68
CA ILE A 541 9.46 -4.07 12.50
C ILE A 541 10.11 -4.29 13.86
N ILE A 542 11.07 -3.43 14.22
CA ILE A 542 11.85 -3.56 15.44
C ILE A 542 11.18 -2.80 16.59
N SER A 543 10.86 -1.51 16.38
CA SER A 543 10.23 -0.67 17.39
C SER A 543 9.64 0.59 16.78
N GLY A 544 8.35 0.84 16.99
CA GLY A 544 7.66 2.01 16.46
C GLY A 544 7.84 2.09 14.93
N ASN A 545 8.37 3.21 14.44
CA ASN A 545 8.61 3.45 13.02
C ASN A 545 9.93 2.85 12.51
N PHE A 546 10.70 2.19 13.38
CA PHE A 546 12.01 1.65 13.05
C PHE A 546 11.89 0.17 12.65
N GLY A 547 12.45 -0.17 11.50
CA GLY A 547 12.49 -1.52 10.96
C GLY A 547 13.87 -1.90 10.44
N GLY A 548 14.10 -3.19 10.29
CA GLY A 548 15.29 -3.77 9.69
C GLY A 548 14.93 -4.63 8.49
N VAL A 549 15.88 -4.80 7.57
CA VAL A 549 15.76 -5.68 6.41
C VAL A 549 17.04 -6.49 6.31
N LEU A 550 16.93 -7.78 6.04
CA LEU A 550 18.01 -8.58 5.48
C LEU A 550 17.62 -8.92 4.04
N PHE A 551 18.52 -8.74 3.09
CA PHE A 551 18.21 -9.00 1.68
C PHE A 551 19.23 -9.89 1.00
N LEU A 552 18.75 -10.60 -0.02
CA LEU A 552 19.51 -11.26 -1.08
C LEU A 552 18.97 -10.74 -2.41
N ASP A 553 19.79 -9.99 -3.13
CA ASP A 553 19.49 -9.57 -4.49
C ASP A 553 20.30 -10.41 -5.47
N GLY A 554 19.74 -10.70 -6.63
CA GLY A 554 20.49 -11.28 -7.71
C GLY A 554 19.92 -10.99 -9.08
N GLY A 555 20.75 -11.11 -10.11
CA GLY A 555 20.30 -10.84 -11.47
C GLY A 555 21.45 -10.69 -12.45
N ASN A 556 21.10 -10.57 -13.72
CA ASN A 556 22.03 -10.20 -14.77
C ASN A 556 21.30 -9.59 -15.97
N VAL A 557 22.06 -8.93 -16.82
CA VAL A 557 21.65 -8.44 -18.14
C VAL A 557 22.51 -9.12 -19.19
N TRP A 558 21.90 -9.57 -20.28
CA TRP A 558 22.57 -10.21 -21.40
C TRP A 558 22.42 -9.38 -22.66
N LEU A 559 23.48 -9.34 -23.47
CA LEU A 559 23.53 -8.53 -24.69
C LEU A 559 22.41 -8.91 -25.65
N ASP A 560 22.25 -10.22 -25.88
CA ASP A 560 21.35 -10.75 -26.90
C ASP A 560 19.94 -11.05 -26.37
N SER A 561 18.98 -10.93 -27.29
CA SER A 561 17.61 -11.35 -27.07
C SER A 561 17.53 -12.85 -26.76
N MET A 562 16.86 -13.21 -25.67
CA MET A 562 16.70 -14.58 -25.17
C MET A 562 18.03 -15.28 -24.81
N GLY A 563 19.12 -14.53 -24.68
CA GLY A 563 20.47 -15.03 -24.34
C GLY A 563 20.66 -15.40 -22.87
N TYR A 564 19.62 -15.83 -22.16
CA TYR A 564 19.67 -16.08 -20.72
C TYR A 564 20.67 -17.17 -20.35
N SER A 565 21.59 -16.86 -19.43
CA SER A 565 22.55 -17.80 -18.85
C SER A 565 22.58 -17.65 -17.34
N LEU A 566 21.90 -18.54 -16.63
CA LEU A 566 21.78 -18.50 -15.17
C LEU A 566 23.12 -18.64 -14.43
N ARG A 567 24.18 -19.07 -15.14
CA ARG A 567 25.55 -19.14 -14.61
C ARG A 567 26.18 -17.75 -14.42
N ASP A 568 25.68 -16.75 -15.14
CA ASP A 568 26.23 -15.39 -15.14
C ASP A 568 25.57 -14.48 -14.11
N LEU A 569 24.61 -15.00 -13.35
CA LEU A 569 23.92 -14.23 -12.30
C LEU A 569 24.92 -13.63 -11.31
N ARG A 570 24.68 -12.38 -10.93
CA ARG A 570 25.42 -11.66 -9.91
C ARG A 570 24.54 -11.54 -8.67
N TYR A 571 25.12 -11.78 -7.49
CA TYR A 571 24.39 -11.85 -6.23
C TYR A 571 25.00 -10.93 -5.17
N ALA A 572 24.14 -10.27 -4.42
CA ALA A 572 24.55 -9.50 -3.26
C ALA A 572 23.63 -9.74 -2.08
N VAL A 573 24.23 -9.69 -0.90
CA VAL A 573 23.52 -9.84 0.38
C VAL A 573 23.80 -8.66 1.27
N GLY A 574 22.87 -8.32 2.15
CA GLY A 574 23.12 -7.20 3.03
C GLY A 574 22.06 -6.91 4.07
N PRO A 575 22.43 -6.21 5.15
CA PRO A 575 21.47 -5.60 6.05
C PRO A 575 21.00 -4.23 5.53
N GLY A 576 19.81 -3.85 5.96
CA GLY A 576 19.21 -2.54 5.73
C GLY A 576 18.44 -2.05 6.94
N LEU A 577 18.42 -0.74 7.14
CA LEU A 577 17.62 -0.03 8.13
C LEU A 577 16.50 0.73 7.44
N ARG A 578 15.33 0.77 8.07
CA ARG A 578 14.13 1.47 7.61
C ARG A 578 13.61 2.35 8.72
N TYR A 579 13.31 3.61 8.40
CA TYR A 579 12.60 4.50 9.31
C TYR A 579 11.40 5.11 8.60
N GLN A 580 10.19 4.78 9.06
CA GLN A 580 8.96 5.31 8.48
C GLN A 580 8.77 6.77 8.92
N THR A 581 8.67 7.66 7.95
CA THR A 581 8.35 9.07 8.18
C THR A 581 7.05 9.43 7.45
N PRO A 582 6.40 10.55 7.82
CA PRO A 582 5.20 11.01 7.12
C PRO A 582 5.42 11.27 5.62
N ILE A 583 6.66 11.57 5.20
CA ILE A 583 7.02 11.88 3.81
C ILE A 583 7.57 10.66 3.04
N GLY A 584 7.51 9.46 3.64
CA GLY A 584 8.00 8.21 3.07
C GLY A 584 9.09 7.54 3.92
N PRO A 585 9.48 6.29 3.60
CA PRO A 585 10.49 5.57 4.36
C PRO A 585 11.90 6.09 4.06
N ILE A 586 12.70 6.31 5.10
CA ILE A 586 14.15 6.45 4.99
C ILE A 586 14.74 5.04 4.89
N ARG A 587 15.61 4.84 3.90
CA ARG A 587 16.27 3.56 3.62
C ARG A 587 17.78 3.75 3.69
N PHE A 588 18.44 2.89 4.45
CA PHE A 588 19.89 2.76 4.46
C PHE A 588 20.21 1.27 4.25
N ASP A 589 20.85 0.92 3.15
CA ASP A 589 21.15 -0.45 2.74
C ASP A 589 22.65 -0.62 2.55
N VAL A 590 23.24 -1.68 3.10
CA VAL A 590 24.66 -2.03 2.89
C VAL A 590 24.71 -3.35 2.15
N GLY A 591 25.01 -3.33 0.85
CA GLY A 591 25.11 -4.54 0.03
C GLY A 591 26.54 -5.04 -0.10
N TYR A 592 26.75 -6.34 0.06
CA TYR A 592 28.00 -7.06 -0.15
C TYR A 592 27.89 -7.97 -1.38
N GLN A 593 28.83 -7.85 -2.31
CA GLN A 593 28.88 -8.62 -3.56
C GLN A 593 29.46 -10.02 -3.29
N LEU A 594 28.69 -11.07 -3.57
CA LEU A 594 29.13 -12.46 -3.39
C LEU A 594 30.05 -12.92 -4.53
N ASN A 595 29.74 -12.49 -5.76
CA ASN A 595 30.52 -12.80 -6.96
C ASN A 595 30.77 -11.53 -7.78
N PRO A 596 31.82 -10.75 -7.45
CA PRO A 596 32.14 -9.51 -8.15
C PRO A 596 32.47 -9.77 -9.63
N ILE A 597 32.26 -8.76 -10.47
CA ILE A 597 32.56 -8.81 -11.90
C ILE A 597 34.07 -8.57 -12.10
N PRO A 598 34.85 -9.56 -12.59
CA PRO A 598 36.26 -9.34 -12.87
C PRO A 598 36.44 -8.28 -13.95
N GLY A 599 37.35 -7.32 -13.73
CA GLY A 599 37.67 -6.30 -14.73
C GLY A 599 36.62 -5.19 -14.88
N LEU A 600 35.65 -5.08 -13.97
CA LEU A 600 34.71 -3.95 -13.98
C LEU A 600 35.48 -2.62 -13.87
N LEU A 601 35.29 -1.75 -14.85
CA LEU A 601 35.82 -0.39 -14.84
C LEU A 601 34.68 0.58 -14.52
N VAL A 602 34.93 1.50 -13.59
CA VAL A 602 34.03 2.63 -13.33
C VAL A 602 34.84 3.90 -13.50
N ASN A 603 34.44 4.75 -14.45
CA ASN A 603 35.19 5.92 -14.88
C ASN A 603 36.64 5.57 -15.28
N GLY A 604 36.80 4.46 -16.01
CA GLY A 604 38.11 3.96 -16.45
C GLY A 604 39.01 3.37 -15.37
N GLN A 605 38.52 3.23 -14.12
CA GLN A 605 39.30 2.69 -13.00
C GLN A 605 38.80 1.30 -12.58
N PRO A 606 39.68 0.30 -12.38
CA PRO A 606 39.31 -1.00 -11.85
C PRO A 606 38.57 -0.90 -10.52
N GLN A 607 37.39 -1.53 -10.45
CA GLN A 607 36.62 -1.62 -9.22
C GLN A 607 36.87 -2.95 -8.52
N SER A 608 37.57 -2.88 -7.38
CA SER A 608 37.83 -4.03 -6.50
C SER A 608 36.93 -4.09 -5.26
N ARG A 609 36.04 -3.11 -5.09
CA ARG A 609 35.17 -3.02 -3.91
C ARG A 609 34.23 -4.23 -3.84
N ARG A 610 33.99 -4.70 -2.62
CA ARG A 610 33.01 -5.76 -2.35
C ARG A 610 31.74 -5.30 -1.66
N TRP A 611 31.69 -4.06 -1.19
CA TRP A 611 30.53 -3.52 -0.51
C TRP A 611 30.16 -2.14 -1.04
N ARG A 612 28.86 -1.79 -0.95
CA ARG A 612 28.34 -0.47 -1.31
C ARG A 612 27.19 -0.08 -0.39
N ILE A 613 27.18 1.19 -0.03
CA ILE A 613 26.11 1.81 0.76
C ILE A 613 25.12 2.47 -0.20
N HIS A 614 23.85 2.26 0.07
CA HIS A 614 22.73 2.87 -0.63
C HIS A 614 21.86 3.60 0.38
N PHE A 615 21.53 4.85 0.09
CA PHE A 615 20.69 5.67 0.96
C PHE A 615 19.61 6.35 0.13
N SER A 616 18.39 6.42 0.68
CA SER A 616 17.27 7.15 0.08
C SER A 616 16.32 7.68 1.16
N ILE A 617 15.88 8.93 1.02
CA ILE A 617 14.80 9.54 1.79
C ILE A 617 13.62 9.80 0.86
N GLY A 618 12.40 9.57 1.35
CA GLY A 618 11.15 9.85 0.62
C GLY A 618 10.71 8.67 -0.25
N GLN A 619 9.64 8.85 -1.01
CA GLN A 619 9.15 7.81 -1.93
C GLN A 619 10.24 7.46 -2.96
N ALA A 620 10.78 6.25 -2.86
CA ALA A 620 11.65 5.66 -3.85
C ALA A 620 10.96 4.38 -4.29
N PHE A 621 10.46 4.42 -5.53
CA PHE A 621 9.45 3.55 -6.14
C PHE A 621 7.99 3.89 -5.84
#